data_AF-A0A9Q9CDI9-F1
#
_entry.id   AF-A0A9Q9CDI9-F1
#
_cell.length_a   1.000
_cell.length_b   1.000
_cell.length_c   1.000
_cell.angle_alpha   90.00
_cell.angle_beta   90.00
_cell.angle_gamma   90.00
#
_symmetry.space_group_name_H-M   'P 1'
#
loop_
_entity.id
_entity.type
_entity.pdbx_description
1 polymer ?
#
loop_
_entity_poly.entity_id
_entity_poly.type
_entity_poly.pdbx_seq_one_letter_code
_entity_poly.pdbx_strand_id
1 'polypeptide(L)'
;MKILELFKSKESPKKNKPLHSQSKGFLAFISIVFPILMYYVFKEDEFGERFFLKLVILLFPLSYSAAEYFILFHKNWESNWKPLTLLQRMPYLILNIFFLIFSAVSIFSIIVLSLAEWDDQTLENSIILPSLFVSPTYLLSTSCSFTPELISFTDSITTAFLDLLILSSSMVSLLLWYRESEHYVYISATSSLFILARSLKEHFFPSSEYPESTVTWRTFVLIVICLTNVLLYSWVGLNIFMPSIAKALLESSS
;
A
#
# COMPACT_ATOMS: atom_id res chain seq x y z
N MET A 1 -36.04 8.17 47.09
CA MET A 1 -36.35 7.98 45.64
C MET A 1 -35.42 8.86 44.80
N LYS A 2 -34.11 8.55 44.73
CA LYS A 2 -33.12 9.32 43.91
C LYS A 2 -31.76 8.62 43.66
N ILE A 3 -31.65 7.31 43.96
CA ILE A 3 -30.41 6.54 43.76
C ILE A 3 -30.47 5.66 42.49
N LEU A 4 -31.67 5.47 41.91
CA LEU A 4 -31.85 4.62 40.72
C LEU A 4 -31.47 5.32 39.40
N GLU A 5 -31.26 6.63 39.37
CA GLU A 5 -30.83 7.36 38.15
C GLU A 5 -29.32 7.31 37.90
N LEU A 6 -28.51 6.95 38.90
CA LEU A 6 -27.05 6.81 38.76
C LEU A 6 -26.62 5.51 38.07
N PHE A 7 -27.54 4.56 37.93
CA PHE A 7 -27.35 3.31 37.18
C PHE A 7 -28.05 3.30 35.83
N LYS A 8 -28.41 4.47 35.29
CA LYS A 8 -28.67 4.59 33.85
C LYS A 8 -27.32 4.45 33.14
N SER A 9 -26.89 3.19 33.07
CA SER A 9 -25.87 2.65 32.20
C SER A 9 -25.82 3.51 30.94
N LYS A 10 -24.73 4.27 30.80
CA LYS A 10 -24.27 4.71 29.50
C LYS A 10 -23.95 3.42 28.75
N GLU A 11 -24.96 2.76 28.20
CA GLU A 11 -24.79 2.00 26.98
C GLU A 11 -24.36 3.04 25.96
N SER A 12 -23.04 3.27 25.91
CA SER A 12 -22.43 3.92 24.76
C SER A 12 -22.96 3.16 23.56
N PRO A 13 -23.61 3.82 22.59
CA PRO A 13 -24.07 3.12 21.41
C PRO A 13 -22.88 2.33 20.89
N LYS A 14 -23.02 0.99 20.81
CA LYS A 14 -22.07 0.14 20.10
C LYS A 14 -22.06 0.67 18.67
N LYS A 15 -21.23 1.68 18.40
CA LYS A 15 -20.84 2.06 17.06
C LYS A 15 -20.23 0.78 16.52
N ASN A 16 -21.00 0.08 15.69
CA ASN A 16 -20.51 -1.07 14.95
C ASN A 16 -19.21 -0.62 14.29
N LYS A 17 -18.08 -1.06 14.85
CA LYS A 17 -16.78 -0.72 14.29
C LYS A 17 -16.81 -1.18 12.83
N PRO A 18 -16.34 -0.36 11.89
CA PRO A 18 -16.54 -0.62 10.48
C PRO A 18 -15.84 -1.93 10.12
N LEU A 19 -16.65 -2.95 9.79
CA LEU A 19 -16.23 -4.24 9.20
C LEU A 19 -15.19 -4.05 8.08
N HIS A 20 -15.23 -2.90 7.44
CA HIS A 20 -14.35 -2.46 6.36
C HIS A 20 -12.86 -2.34 6.73
N SER A 21 -12.46 -2.07 7.98
CA SER A 21 -11.01 -2.05 8.32
C SER A 21 -10.39 -3.44 8.36
N GLN A 22 -11.20 -4.46 8.68
CA GLN A 22 -10.75 -5.84 8.85
C GLN A 22 -10.43 -6.50 7.51
N SER A 23 -11.23 -6.26 6.48
CA SER A 23 -11.01 -6.86 5.16
C SER A 23 -9.71 -6.39 4.50
N LYS A 24 -9.23 -5.19 4.83
CA LYS A 24 -8.07 -4.57 4.15
C LYS A 24 -6.76 -5.32 4.37
N GLY A 25 -6.48 -5.72 5.61
CA GLY A 25 -5.23 -6.42 5.93
C GLY A 25 -5.20 -7.84 5.39
N PHE A 26 -6.34 -8.55 5.40
CA PHE A 26 -6.45 -9.86 4.75
C PHE A 26 -6.31 -9.76 3.24
N LEU A 27 -6.94 -8.76 2.60
CA LEU A 27 -6.77 -8.54 1.16
C LEU A 27 -5.33 -8.20 0.81
N ALA A 28 -4.65 -7.34 1.58
CA ALA A 28 -3.23 -7.04 1.41
C ALA A 28 -2.36 -8.31 1.52
N PHE A 29 -2.60 -9.14 2.54
CA PHE A 29 -1.91 -10.41 2.72
C PHE A 29 -2.10 -11.34 1.51
N ILE A 30 -3.34 -11.53 1.06
CA ILE A 30 -3.64 -12.37 -0.11
C ILE A 30 -2.97 -11.81 -1.36
N SER A 31 -3.01 -10.50 -1.57
CA SER A 31 -2.37 -9.83 -2.71
C SER A 31 -0.86 -10.03 -2.77
N ILE A 32 -0.18 -10.28 -1.64
CA ILE A 32 1.26 -10.59 -1.60
C ILE A 32 1.53 -12.10 -1.71
N VAL A 33 0.78 -12.92 -0.97
CA VAL A 33 1.01 -14.37 -0.93
C VAL A 33 0.61 -15.05 -2.22
N PHE A 34 -0.42 -14.56 -2.90
CA PHE A 34 -0.91 -15.19 -4.12
C PHE A 34 0.16 -15.26 -5.24
N PRO A 35 0.86 -14.17 -5.60
CA PRO A 35 2.01 -14.24 -6.50
C PRO A 35 3.10 -15.24 -6.09
N ILE A 36 3.42 -15.33 -4.80
CA ILE A 36 4.40 -16.31 -4.28
C ILE A 36 3.92 -17.74 -4.55
N LEU A 37 2.65 -18.03 -4.27
CA LEU A 37 2.07 -19.36 -4.51
C LEU A 37 2.06 -19.69 -6.00
N MET A 38 1.68 -18.74 -6.86
CA MET A 38 1.68 -18.92 -8.31
C MET A 38 3.08 -19.25 -8.80
N TYR A 39 4.12 -18.54 -8.33
CA TYR A 39 5.51 -18.82 -8.68
C TYR A 39 5.94 -20.25 -8.33
N TYR A 40 5.51 -20.81 -7.19
CA TYR A 40 5.84 -22.20 -6.83
C TYR A 40 5.00 -23.26 -7.52
N VAL A 41 3.79 -22.93 -7.97
CA VAL A 41 2.86 -23.88 -8.61
C VAL A 41 3.21 -24.09 -10.08
N PHE A 42 3.60 -23.02 -10.78
CA PHE A 42 3.92 -23.06 -12.20
C PHE A 42 5.44 -23.09 -12.38
N LYS A 43 5.91 -23.80 -13.41
CA LYS A 43 7.33 -23.80 -13.76
C LYS A 43 7.70 -22.49 -14.48
N GLU A 44 8.96 -22.10 -14.38
CA GLU A 44 9.51 -20.85 -14.93
C GLU A 44 9.23 -20.70 -16.44
N ASP A 45 9.38 -21.81 -17.19
CA ASP A 45 9.12 -21.89 -18.63
C ASP A 45 7.66 -21.61 -19.01
N GLU A 46 6.71 -21.78 -18.08
CA GLU A 46 5.29 -21.52 -18.36
C GLU A 46 4.92 -20.03 -18.26
N PHE A 47 5.72 -19.20 -17.59
CA PHE A 47 5.40 -17.78 -17.39
C PHE A 47 5.71 -16.91 -18.60
N GLY A 48 6.82 -17.18 -19.31
CA GLY A 48 7.26 -16.37 -20.44
C GLY A 48 6.20 -16.27 -21.54
N GLU A 49 5.55 -17.39 -21.85
CA GLU A 49 4.63 -17.52 -22.98
C GLU A 49 3.16 -17.16 -22.64
N ARG A 50 2.75 -17.30 -21.36
CA ARG A 50 1.33 -17.23 -20.99
C ARG A 50 0.95 -15.84 -20.47
N PHE A 51 0.50 -14.98 -21.38
CA PHE A 51 -0.05 -13.65 -21.05
C PHE A 51 -1.06 -13.68 -19.88
N PHE A 52 -1.98 -14.64 -19.89
CA PHE A 52 -3.02 -14.76 -18.85
C PHE A 52 -2.42 -14.99 -17.45
N LEU A 53 -1.31 -15.73 -17.37
CA LEU A 53 -0.64 -16.05 -16.12
C LEU A 53 0.05 -14.81 -15.55
N LYS A 54 0.76 -14.05 -16.40
CA LYS A 54 1.35 -12.75 -16.06
C LYS A 54 0.29 -11.78 -15.55
N LEU A 55 -0.83 -11.69 -16.28
CA LEU A 55 -1.96 -10.84 -15.91
C LEU A 55 -2.49 -11.20 -14.53
N VAL A 56 -2.75 -12.48 -14.27
CA VAL A 56 -3.30 -12.93 -12.97
C VAL A 56 -2.35 -12.63 -11.81
N ILE A 57 -1.04 -12.83 -11.97
CA ILE A 57 -0.05 -12.49 -10.93
C ILE A 57 -0.06 -11.00 -10.60
N LEU A 58 -0.07 -10.14 -11.63
CA LEU A 58 0.00 -8.70 -11.46
C LEU A 58 -1.34 -8.08 -11.01
N LEU A 59 -2.45 -8.71 -11.39
CA LEU A 59 -3.79 -8.18 -11.17
C LEU A 59 -4.09 -7.96 -9.68
N PHE A 60 -3.85 -8.95 -8.83
CA PHE A 60 -4.17 -8.86 -7.40
C PHE A 60 -3.39 -7.76 -6.64
N PRO A 61 -2.05 -7.69 -6.69
CA PRO A 61 -1.30 -6.67 -5.97
C PRO A 61 -1.54 -5.26 -6.50
N LEU A 62 -1.58 -5.08 -7.83
CA LEU A 62 -1.75 -3.76 -8.42
C LEU A 62 -3.20 -3.27 -8.33
N SER A 63 -4.20 -4.16 -8.42
CA SER A 63 -5.61 -3.76 -8.20
C SER A 63 -5.86 -3.38 -6.75
N TYR A 64 -5.28 -4.10 -5.78
CA TYR A 64 -5.34 -3.72 -4.38
C TYR A 64 -4.79 -2.31 -4.18
N SER A 65 -3.59 -2.06 -4.71
CA SER A 65 -2.91 -0.77 -4.57
C SER A 65 -3.72 0.35 -5.26
N ALA A 66 -4.22 0.11 -6.47
CA ALA A 66 -5.07 1.05 -7.19
C ALA A 66 -6.34 1.40 -6.42
N ALA A 67 -7.07 0.38 -5.95
CA ALA A 67 -8.31 0.57 -5.21
C ALA A 67 -8.09 1.34 -3.91
N GLU A 68 -7.05 0.99 -3.14
CA GLU A 68 -6.76 1.67 -1.89
C GLU A 68 -6.32 3.12 -2.10
N TYR A 69 -5.51 3.42 -3.13
CA TYR A 69 -5.19 4.81 -3.48
C TYR A 69 -6.42 5.60 -3.91
N PHE A 70 -7.31 5.01 -4.70
CA PHE A 70 -8.56 5.65 -5.09
C PHE A 70 -9.48 5.89 -3.88
N ILE A 71 -9.58 4.94 -2.96
CA ILE A 71 -10.34 5.10 -1.71
C ILE A 71 -9.74 6.22 -0.86
N LEU A 72 -8.42 6.31 -0.75
CA LEU A 72 -7.73 7.40 -0.04
C LEU A 72 -8.03 8.76 -0.66
N PHE A 73 -7.97 8.86 -1.99
CA PHE A 73 -8.38 10.06 -2.73
C PHE A 73 -9.84 10.42 -2.42
N HIS A 74 -10.76 9.47 -2.55
CA HIS A 74 -12.18 9.72 -2.32
C HIS A 74 -12.46 10.19 -0.90
N LYS A 75 -11.93 9.49 0.11
CA LYS A 75 -12.11 9.86 1.53
C LYS A 75 -11.53 11.22 1.84
N ASN A 76 -10.33 11.52 1.33
CA ASN A 76 -9.69 12.80 1.56
C ASN A 76 -10.42 13.94 0.84
N TRP A 77 -10.95 13.69 -0.37
CA TRP A 77 -11.77 14.63 -1.12
C TRP A 77 -13.10 14.96 -0.43
N GLU A 78 -13.79 13.92 0.07
CA GLU A 78 -15.07 14.02 0.78
C GLU A 78 -14.93 14.67 2.16
N SER A 79 -13.75 14.57 2.77
CA SER A 79 -13.49 15.23 4.05
C SER A 79 -13.76 16.75 3.92
N ASN A 80 -14.38 17.37 4.93
CA ASN A 80 -14.80 18.77 4.84
C ASN A 80 -13.60 19.72 5.06
N TRP A 81 -12.59 19.72 4.18
CA TRP A 81 -11.40 20.59 4.26
C TRP A 81 -11.67 22.04 3.80
N LYS A 82 -12.92 22.37 3.46
CA LYS A 82 -13.37 23.71 3.06
C LYS A 82 -13.16 24.85 4.08
N PRO A 83 -13.19 24.64 5.42
CA PRO A 83 -12.98 25.72 6.39
C PRO A 83 -11.49 26.02 6.63
N LEU A 84 -10.56 25.25 6.05
CA LEU A 84 -9.11 25.45 6.23
C LEU A 84 -8.59 26.65 5.43
N THR A 85 -7.52 27.27 5.94
CA THR A 85 -6.79 28.33 5.23
C THR A 85 -6.14 27.79 3.95
N LEU A 86 -5.84 28.67 2.97
CA LEU A 86 -5.24 28.28 1.69
C LEU A 86 -3.90 27.53 1.86
N LEU A 87 -3.07 27.93 2.84
CA LEU A 87 -1.81 27.26 3.12
C LEU A 87 -2.02 25.83 3.66
N GLN A 88 -3.02 25.64 4.53
CA GLN A 88 -3.38 24.32 5.05
C GLN A 88 -4.06 23.45 3.98
N ARG A 89 -4.69 24.08 2.98
CA ARG A 89 -5.39 23.42 1.86
C ARG A 89 -4.45 22.77 0.85
N MET A 90 -3.31 23.40 0.60
CA MET A 90 -2.27 22.94 -0.35
C MET A 90 -1.84 21.47 -0.17
N PRO A 91 -1.42 21.00 1.03
CA PRO A 91 -0.96 19.62 1.19
C PRO A 91 -2.03 18.57 0.89
N TYR A 92 -3.30 18.82 1.24
CA TYR A 92 -4.39 17.89 0.93
C TYR A 92 -4.63 17.76 -0.57
N LEU A 93 -4.55 18.88 -1.31
CA LEU A 93 -4.67 18.88 -2.76
C LEU A 93 -3.51 18.14 -3.43
N ILE A 94 -2.28 18.37 -2.95
CA ILE A 94 -1.09 17.66 -3.43
C ILE A 94 -1.22 16.15 -3.17
N LEU A 95 -1.63 15.73 -1.96
CA LEU A 95 -1.86 14.33 -1.63
C LEU A 95 -2.95 13.70 -2.52
N ASN A 96 -4.05 14.40 -2.78
CA ASN A 96 -5.11 13.93 -3.68
C ASN A 96 -4.59 13.69 -5.10
N ILE A 97 -3.76 14.60 -5.62
CA ILE A 97 -3.13 14.42 -6.93
C ILE A 97 -2.22 13.20 -6.91
N PHE A 98 -1.39 13.02 -5.87
CA PHE A 98 -0.53 11.84 -5.75
C PHE A 98 -1.32 10.53 -5.70
N PHE A 99 -2.39 10.46 -4.90
CA PHE A 99 -3.23 9.27 -4.82
C PHE A 99 -3.88 8.93 -6.16
N LEU A 100 -4.38 9.94 -6.88
CA LEU A 100 -4.94 9.73 -8.21
C LEU A 100 -3.88 9.22 -9.20
N ILE A 101 -2.68 9.82 -9.20
CA ILE A 101 -1.56 9.39 -10.05
C ILE A 101 -1.15 7.96 -9.71
N PHE A 102 -0.94 7.61 -8.45
CA PHE A 102 -0.55 6.26 -8.06
C PHE A 102 -1.63 5.23 -8.39
N SER A 103 -2.90 5.58 -8.23
CA SER A 103 -4.01 4.73 -8.67
C SER A 103 -3.97 4.49 -10.18
N ALA A 104 -3.82 5.55 -10.98
CA ALA A 104 -3.77 5.44 -12.43
C ALA A 104 -2.55 4.63 -12.89
N VAL A 105 -1.36 4.92 -12.36
CA VAL A 105 -0.14 4.19 -12.71
C VAL A 105 -0.27 2.71 -12.35
N SER A 106 -0.86 2.37 -11.20
CA SER A 106 -1.09 0.96 -10.83
C SER A 106 -1.96 0.22 -11.85
N ILE A 107 -3.03 0.86 -12.35
CA ILE A 107 -3.91 0.28 -13.39
C ILE A 107 -3.14 0.11 -14.70
N PHE A 108 -2.41 1.13 -15.13
CA PHE A 108 -1.61 1.04 -16.35
C PHE A 108 -0.48 0.01 -16.24
N SER A 109 0.16 -0.12 -15.07
CA SER A 109 1.18 -1.13 -14.80
C SER A 109 0.65 -2.55 -14.98
N ILE A 110 -0.62 -2.83 -14.65
CA ILE A 110 -1.22 -4.15 -14.90
C ILE A 110 -1.16 -4.46 -16.40
N ILE A 111 -1.62 -3.53 -17.23
CA ILE A 111 -1.69 -3.72 -18.68
C ILE A 111 -0.28 -3.84 -19.27
N VAL A 112 0.59 -2.89 -18.94
CA VAL A 112 1.91 -2.80 -19.56
C VAL A 112 2.83 -3.93 -19.13
N LEU A 113 2.90 -4.25 -17.84
CA LEU A 113 3.77 -5.34 -17.36
C LEU A 113 3.25 -6.73 -17.78
N SER A 114 1.94 -6.90 -18.01
CA SER A 114 1.41 -8.17 -18.53
C SER A 114 1.75 -8.39 -20.00
N LEU A 115 1.85 -7.31 -20.79
CA LEU A 115 2.23 -7.35 -22.20
C LEU A 115 3.74 -7.45 -22.42
N ALA A 116 4.54 -7.09 -21.42
CA ALA A 116 5.99 -7.18 -21.49
C ALA A 116 6.45 -8.65 -21.61
N GLU A 117 7.52 -8.87 -22.38
CA GLU A 117 8.26 -10.11 -22.35
C GLU A 117 8.88 -10.27 -20.95
N TRP A 118 8.74 -11.45 -20.36
CA TRP A 118 9.30 -11.75 -19.04
C TRP A 118 10.48 -12.68 -19.26
N ASP A 119 11.65 -12.23 -18.85
CA ASP A 119 12.81 -13.09 -18.62
C ASP A 119 12.80 -13.60 -17.16
N ASP A 120 13.77 -14.44 -16.82
CA ASP A 120 13.90 -15.03 -15.47
C ASP A 120 13.96 -13.92 -14.40
N GLN A 121 14.68 -12.83 -14.68
CA GLN A 121 14.78 -11.68 -13.78
C GLN A 121 13.43 -10.97 -13.58
N THR A 122 12.64 -10.80 -14.63
CA THR A 122 11.30 -10.19 -14.55
C THR A 122 10.34 -11.08 -13.78
N LEU A 123 10.47 -12.41 -13.93
CA LEU A 123 9.70 -13.37 -13.16
C LEU A 123 10.03 -13.27 -11.66
N GLU A 124 11.30 -13.24 -11.28
CA GLU A 124 11.70 -13.02 -9.88
C GLU A 124 11.18 -11.69 -9.33
N ASN A 125 11.26 -10.62 -10.14
CA ASN A 125 10.73 -9.31 -9.80
C ASN A 125 9.23 -9.36 -9.51
N SER A 126 8.47 -10.20 -10.22
CA SER A 126 7.03 -10.37 -10.01
C SER A 126 6.65 -10.90 -8.62
N ILE A 127 7.60 -11.51 -7.89
CA ILE A 127 7.41 -12.00 -6.51
C ILE A 127 7.67 -10.91 -5.47
N ILE A 128 8.60 -9.99 -5.78
CA ILE A 128 8.96 -8.86 -4.91
C ILE A 128 7.96 -7.72 -5.06
N LEU A 129 7.53 -7.48 -6.30
CA LEU A 129 6.62 -6.41 -6.71
C LEU A 129 5.38 -6.27 -5.80
N PRO A 130 4.69 -7.36 -5.42
CA PRO A 130 3.55 -7.30 -4.51
C PRO A 130 3.90 -6.67 -3.18
N SER A 131 5.00 -7.08 -2.55
CA SER A 131 5.44 -6.52 -1.26
C SER A 131 5.77 -5.03 -1.37
N LEU A 132 6.30 -4.62 -2.51
CA LEU A 132 6.72 -3.25 -2.80
C LEU A 132 5.53 -2.30 -3.02
N PHE A 133 4.50 -2.73 -3.74
CA PHE A 133 3.31 -1.90 -3.97
C PHE A 133 2.30 -1.99 -2.82
N VAL A 134 2.00 -3.19 -2.34
CA VAL A 134 0.91 -3.41 -1.39
C VAL A 134 1.25 -2.84 -0.01
N SER A 135 2.48 -3.00 0.46
CA SER A 135 2.84 -2.63 1.84
C SER A 135 2.76 -1.11 2.09
N PRO A 136 3.35 -0.23 1.26
CA PRO A 136 3.21 1.22 1.43
C PRO A 136 1.76 1.69 1.35
N THR A 137 0.97 1.14 0.42
CA THR A 137 -0.45 1.50 0.28
C THR A 137 -1.28 1.05 1.47
N TYR A 138 -1.01 -0.15 1.99
CA TYR A 138 -1.64 -0.68 3.20
C TYR A 138 -1.31 0.18 4.43
N LEU A 139 -0.06 0.62 4.58
CA LEU A 139 0.34 1.52 5.66
C LEU A 139 -0.36 2.89 5.54
N LEU A 140 -0.43 3.46 4.33
CA LEU A 140 -1.18 4.71 4.12
C LEU A 140 -2.66 4.57 4.47
N SER A 141 -3.28 3.44 4.09
CA SER A 141 -4.72 3.26 4.27
C SER A 141 -5.14 2.89 5.69
N THR A 142 -4.25 2.28 6.48
CA THR A 142 -4.53 1.83 7.85
C THR A 142 -3.96 2.74 8.92
N SER A 143 -2.82 3.36 8.67
CA SER A 143 -2.13 4.18 9.68
C SER A 143 -2.53 5.64 9.59
N CYS A 144 -2.84 6.15 8.39
CA CYS A 144 -3.11 7.58 8.21
C CYS A 144 -4.62 7.87 8.18
N SER A 145 -5.11 8.73 9.07
CA SER A 145 -6.42 9.41 8.89
C SER A 145 -6.20 10.77 8.25
N PHE A 146 -6.81 11.02 7.09
CA PHE A 146 -6.74 12.32 6.40
C PHE A 146 -7.89 13.27 6.77
N THR A 147 -8.47 13.12 7.96
CA THR A 147 -9.57 13.97 8.41
C THR A 147 -9.03 15.39 8.72
N PRO A 148 -9.66 16.47 8.20
CA PRO A 148 -9.26 17.83 8.49
C PRO A 148 -9.42 18.09 10.00
N GLU A 149 -8.46 18.84 10.57
CA GLU A 149 -8.27 19.17 12.00
C GLU A 149 -7.33 18.25 12.78
N LEU A 150 -7.22 16.95 12.46
CA LEU A 150 -6.22 16.09 13.10
C LEU A 150 -5.81 14.98 12.13
N ILE A 151 -4.54 14.97 11.72
CA ILE A 151 -3.92 13.74 11.23
C ILE A 151 -3.73 12.84 12.46
N SER A 152 -4.81 12.23 12.91
CA SER A 152 -4.80 11.27 14.00
C SER A 152 -4.35 9.92 13.46
N PHE A 153 -3.21 9.42 13.90
CA PHE A 153 -2.91 8.01 13.73
C PHE A 153 -3.49 7.25 14.91
N THR A 154 -4.08 6.12 14.60
CA THR A 154 -4.36 5.04 15.52
C THR A 154 -3.00 4.53 16.03
N ASP A 155 -2.77 4.58 17.35
CA ASP A 155 -2.19 3.45 18.12
C ASP A 155 -0.97 3.65 19.01
N SER A 156 -0.97 2.76 20.01
CA SER A 156 0.09 2.27 20.89
C SER A 156 1.44 1.98 20.21
N ILE A 157 2.51 2.03 21.01
CA ILE A 157 3.91 1.72 20.66
C ILE A 157 4.05 0.46 19.79
N THR A 158 3.27 -0.59 20.06
CA THR A 158 3.32 -1.86 19.32
C THR A 158 2.93 -1.74 17.85
N THR A 159 1.94 -0.89 17.54
CA THR A 159 1.48 -0.68 16.17
C THR A 159 2.47 0.14 15.38
N ALA A 160 3.05 1.18 16.01
CA ALA A 160 4.13 1.96 15.42
C ALA A 160 5.34 1.06 15.10
N PHE A 161 5.65 0.11 15.99
CA PHE A 161 6.69 -0.88 15.74
C PHE A 161 6.38 -1.77 14.54
N LEU A 162 5.14 -2.29 14.42
CA LEU A 162 4.71 -3.07 13.26
C LEU A 162 4.72 -2.23 11.96
N ASP A 163 4.29 -0.96 12.00
CA ASP A 163 4.39 -0.04 10.86
C ASP A 163 5.83 0.10 10.38
N LEU A 164 6.76 0.30 11.31
CA LEU A 164 8.19 0.42 10.99
C LEU A 164 8.76 -0.88 10.43
N LEU A 165 8.35 -2.04 10.96
CA LEU A 165 8.77 -3.34 10.41
C LEU A 165 8.28 -3.53 8.98
N ILE A 166 7.00 -3.27 8.69
CA ILE A 166 6.44 -3.36 7.34
C ILE A 166 7.18 -2.42 6.39
N LEU A 167 7.36 -1.16 6.80
CA LEU A 167 8.06 -0.15 6.00
C LEU A 167 9.53 -0.54 5.74
N SER A 168 10.22 -1.02 6.77
CA SER A 168 11.61 -1.49 6.65
C SER A 168 11.70 -2.68 5.70
N SER A 169 10.73 -3.60 5.73
CA SER A 169 10.65 -4.71 4.79
C SER A 169 10.50 -4.22 3.36
N SER A 170 9.67 -3.21 3.11
CA SER A 170 9.55 -2.60 1.77
C SER A 170 10.86 -1.95 1.30
N MET A 171 11.58 -1.28 2.20
CA MET A 171 12.88 -0.68 1.89
C MET A 171 13.94 -1.73 1.57
N VAL A 172 13.99 -2.81 2.36
CA VAL A 172 14.90 -3.92 2.11
C VAL A 172 14.53 -4.62 0.79
N SER A 173 13.25 -4.83 0.49
CA SER A 173 12.80 -5.32 -0.82
C SER A 173 13.31 -4.44 -1.96
N LEU A 174 13.22 -3.12 -1.82
CA LEU A 174 13.66 -2.17 -2.83
C LEU A 174 15.19 -2.24 -3.04
N LEU A 175 15.94 -2.31 -1.93
CA LEU A 175 17.41 -2.42 -1.96
C LEU A 175 17.88 -3.73 -2.58
N LEU A 176 17.22 -4.84 -2.26
CA LEU A 176 17.59 -6.14 -2.83
C LEU A 176 17.14 -6.28 -4.26
N TRP A 177 16.01 -5.67 -4.64
CA TRP A 177 15.62 -5.62 -6.04
C TRP A 177 16.74 -5.00 -6.89
N TYR A 178 17.39 -3.95 -6.39
CA TYR A 178 18.57 -3.38 -7.05
C TYR A 178 19.81 -4.29 -7.06
N ARG A 179 19.90 -5.27 -6.16
CA ARG A 179 21.11 -6.09 -5.93
C ARG A 179 21.00 -7.53 -6.47
N GLU A 180 19.95 -7.90 -7.18
CA GLU A 180 19.83 -9.25 -7.81
C GLU A 180 20.11 -10.40 -6.81
N SER A 181 19.43 -10.40 -5.66
CA SER A 181 19.62 -11.34 -4.55
C SER A 181 18.53 -12.41 -4.47
N GLU A 182 18.92 -13.68 -4.51
CA GLU A 182 18.06 -14.88 -4.40
C GLU A 182 17.08 -14.93 -3.20
N HIS A 183 17.24 -14.09 -2.18
CA HIS A 183 16.44 -14.09 -0.95
C HIS A 183 15.09 -13.35 -1.02
N TYR A 184 14.60 -13.05 -2.23
CA TYR A 184 13.40 -12.24 -2.47
C TYR A 184 12.12 -12.78 -1.87
N VAL A 185 11.91 -14.08 -2.00
CA VAL A 185 10.70 -14.75 -1.53
C VAL A 185 10.54 -14.59 -0.03
N TYR A 186 11.64 -14.76 0.72
CA TYR A 186 11.64 -14.67 2.18
C TYR A 186 11.21 -13.29 2.67
N ILE A 187 11.59 -12.24 1.96
CA ILE A 187 11.29 -10.87 2.37
C ILE A 187 9.86 -10.50 2.00
N SER A 188 9.39 -10.91 0.81
CA SER A 188 7.99 -10.77 0.43
C SER A 188 7.06 -11.50 1.42
N ALA A 189 7.42 -12.72 1.80
CA ALA A 189 6.72 -13.51 2.81
C ALA A 189 6.80 -12.87 4.22
N THR A 190 7.95 -12.35 4.62
CA THR A 190 8.11 -11.67 5.91
C THR A 190 7.25 -10.41 5.98
N SER A 191 7.19 -9.62 4.89
CA SER A 191 6.29 -8.46 4.80
C SER A 191 4.82 -8.87 4.94
N SER A 192 4.41 -9.93 4.26
CA SER A 192 3.02 -10.40 4.33
C SER A 192 2.64 -10.87 5.75
N LEU A 193 3.56 -11.54 6.45
CA LEU A 193 3.38 -11.93 7.85
C LEU A 193 3.25 -10.73 8.78
N PHE A 194 4.03 -9.65 8.57
CA PHE A 194 3.88 -8.43 9.37
C PHE A 194 2.56 -7.72 9.11
N ILE A 195 2.11 -7.66 7.85
CA ILE A 195 0.79 -7.12 7.49
C ILE A 195 -0.33 -7.94 8.15
N LEU A 196 -0.23 -9.27 8.10
CA LEU A 196 -1.19 -10.15 8.75
C LEU A 196 -1.19 -9.98 10.27
N ALA A 197 -0.01 -9.94 10.90
CA ALA A 197 0.13 -9.74 12.34
C ALA A 197 -0.48 -8.40 12.77
N ARG A 198 -0.24 -7.31 12.02
CA ARG A 198 -0.88 -6.01 12.24
C ARG A 198 -2.40 -6.09 12.10
N SER A 199 -2.89 -6.74 11.04
CA SER A 199 -4.32 -6.92 10.78
C SER A 199 -5.02 -7.71 11.90
N LEU A 200 -4.40 -8.79 12.37
CA LEU A 200 -4.92 -9.61 13.46
C LEU A 200 -4.87 -8.86 14.80
N LYS A 201 -3.78 -8.13 15.07
CA LYS A 201 -3.68 -7.28 16.26
C LYS A 201 -4.81 -6.27 16.30
N GLU A 202 -5.12 -5.61 15.18
CA GLU A 202 -6.20 -4.63 15.12
C GLU A 202 -7.59 -5.27 15.19
N HIS A 203 -7.72 -6.51 14.72
CA HIS A 203 -8.96 -7.27 14.84
C HIS A 203 -9.26 -7.67 16.30
N PHE A 204 -8.29 -8.26 16.99
CA PHE A 204 -8.47 -8.78 18.35
C PHE A 204 -8.31 -7.73 19.44
N PHE A 205 -7.41 -6.77 19.23
CA PHE A 205 -7.06 -5.71 20.18
C PHE A 205 -7.15 -4.34 19.48
N PRO A 206 -8.37 -3.93 19.11
CA PRO A 206 -8.55 -2.70 18.37
C PRO A 206 -8.19 -1.53 19.26
N SER A 207 -7.38 -0.63 18.73
CA SER A 207 -6.86 0.44 19.56
C SER A 207 -7.90 1.51 19.85
N SER A 208 -7.73 2.15 21.00
CA SER A 208 -8.37 3.42 21.29
C SER A 208 -7.69 4.55 20.51
N GLU A 209 -8.49 5.50 20.02
CA GLU A 209 -7.97 6.78 19.53
C GLU A 209 -7.21 7.48 20.68
N TYR A 210 -5.91 7.75 20.49
CA TYR A 210 -5.07 8.39 21.51
C TYR A 210 -4.93 9.90 21.25
N PRO A 211 -4.88 10.74 22.31
CA PRO A 211 -4.76 12.18 22.18
C PRO A 211 -3.35 12.62 21.70
N GLU A 212 -3.38 13.52 20.70
CA GLU A 212 -2.44 14.56 20.21
C GLU A 212 -0.91 14.49 20.39
N SER A 213 -0.33 13.82 21.39
CA SER A 213 1.11 13.96 21.73
C SER A 213 2.12 13.30 20.77
N THR A 214 1.67 12.79 19.62
CA THR A 214 2.47 11.96 18.70
C THR A 214 2.55 12.50 17.26
N VAL A 215 2.19 13.76 17.02
CA VAL A 215 2.04 14.31 15.66
C VAL A 215 3.35 14.34 14.85
N THR A 216 4.50 14.62 15.45
CA THR A 216 5.75 14.87 14.68
C THR A 216 6.33 13.61 14.01
N TRP A 217 6.44 12.49 14.73
CA TRP A 217 6.98 11.25 14.14
C TRP A 217 6.03 10.68 13.05
N ARG A 218 4.73 10.94 13.19
CA ARG A 218 3.68 10.50 12.25
C ARG A 218 3.79 11.20 10.91
N THR A 219 4.01 12.51 10.92
CA THR A 219 4.31 13.27 9.70
C THR A 219 5.58 12.77 9.04
N PHE A 220 6.62 12.43 9.82
CA PHE A 220 7.84 11.84 9.28
C PHE A 220 7.58 10.50 8.58
N VAL A 221 6.85 9.58 9.21
CA VAL A 221 6.51 8.28 8.59
C VAL A 221 5.66 8.45 7.33
N LEU A 222 4.68 9.36 7.34
CA LEU A 222 3.91 9.69 6.13
C LEU A 222 4.83 10.18 5.00
N ILE A 223 5.74 11.11 5.29
CA ILE A 223 6.70 11.62 4.32
C ILE A 223 7.57 10.48 3.78
N VAL A 224 8.09 9.61 4.64
CA VAL A 224 8.90 8.46 4.22
C VAL A 224 8.09 7.54 3.31
N ILE A 225 6.85 7.19 3.67
CA ILE A 225 6.00 6.34 2.83
C ILE A 225 5.70 7.02 1.48
N CYS A 226 5.40 8.31 1.46
CA CYS A 226 5.18 9.06 0.23
C CYS A 226 6.44 9.08 -0.65
N LEU A 227 7.62 9.36 -0.09
CA LEU A 227 8.89 9.35 -0.81
C LEU A 227 9.20 7.96 -1.38
N THR A 228 8.95 6.91 -0.60
CA THR A 228 9.10 5.51 -1.05
C THR A 228 8.25 5.24 -2.28
N ASN A 229 6.97 5.64 -2.23
CA ASN A 229 6.06 5.48 -3.35
C ASN A 229 6.51 6.29 -4.57
N VAL A 230 6.91 7.55 -4.39
CA VAL A 230 7.41 8.37 -5.50
C VAL A 230 8.61 7.68 -6.16
N LEU A 231 9.60 7.25 -5.39
CA LEU A 231 10.77 6.54 -5.92
C LEU A 231 10.37 5.26 -6.67
N LEU A 232 9.46 4.48 -6.09
CA LEU A 232 9.00 3.22 -6.64
C LEU A 232 8.24 3.41 -7.96
N TYR A 233 7.25 4.30 -8.00
CA TYR A 233 6.47 4.57 -9.20
C TYR A 233 7.28 5.29 -10.28
N SER A 234 8.20 6.19 -9.91
CA SER A 234 9.14 6.80 -10.86
C SER A 234 10.06 5.76 -11.47
N TRP A 235 10.58 4.83 -10.68
CA TRP A 235 11.43 3.74 -11.15
C TRP A 235 10.68 2.81 -12.11
N VAL A 236 9.46 2.40 -11.74
CA VAL A 236 8.60 1.57 -12.59
C VAL A 236 8.27 2.29 -13.89
N GLY A 237 7.94 3.57 -13.83
CA GLY A 237 7.76 4.41 -15.01
C GLY A 237 9.01 4.43 -15.90
N LEU A 238 10.19 4.71 -15.33
CA LEU A 238 11.43 4.77 -16.10
C LEU A 238 11.77 3.45 -16.78
N ASN A 239 11.67 2.32 -16.08
CA ASN A 239 11.98 1.01 -16.66
C ASN A 239 10.97 0.55 -17.71
N ILE A 240 9.71 0.96 -17.58
CA ILE A 240 8.69 0.66 -18.58
C ILE A 240 8.86 1.53 -19.84
N PHE A 241 9.11 2.83 -19.66
CA PHE A 241 9.08 3.78 -20.78
C PHE A 241 10.43 3.92 -21.50
N MET A 242 11.57 3.82 -20.82
CA MET A 242 12.88 4.05 -21.44
C MET A 242 13.23 3.05 -22.54
N PRO A 243 13.04 1.73 -22.40
CA PRO A 243 13.34 0.77 -23.46
C PRO A 243 12.48 1.02 -24.71
N SER A 244 11.20 1.34 -24.50
CA SER A 244 10.24 1.62 -25.59
C SER A 244 10.59 2.90 -26.36
N ILE A 245 11.00 3.97 -25.65
CA ILE A 245 11.41 5.24 -26.27
C ILE A 245 12.76 5.07 -26.99
N ALA A 246 13.72 4.38 -26.37
CA ALA A 246 15.03 4.14 -26.98
C ALA A 246 14.90 3.33 -28.28
N LYS A 247 14.06 2.29 -28.29
CA LYS A 247 13.77 1.50 -29.49
C LYS A 247 13.10 2.34 -30.59
N ALA A 248 12.08 3.13 -30.24
CA ALA A 248 11.39 4.01 -31.20
C ALA A 248 12.32 5.08 -31.80
N LEU A 249 13.22 5.65 -31.00
CA LEU A 249 14.20 6.63 -31.48
C LEU A 249 15.22 6.00 -32.44
N LEU A 250 15.71 4.79 -32.13
CA LEU A 250 16.62 4.05 -33.01
C LEU A 250 15.97 3.69 -34.34
N GLU A 251 14.73 3.22 -34.34
CA GLU A 251 13.98 2.88 -35.56
C GLU A 251 13.62 4.12 -36.40
N SER A 252 13.46 5.30 -35.78
CA SER A 252 13.23 6.55 -36.52
C SER A 252 14.48 7.12 -37.22
N SER A 253 15.66 6.58 -36.89
CA SER A 253 16.96 7.04 -37.41
C SER A 253 17.54 6.19 -38.54
N SER A 254 16.87 5.08 -38.89
CA SER A 254 17.21 4.17 -40.00
C SER A 254 16.29 4.36 -41.20
#